data_AF-A0A9D1IH39-F1
#
_entry.id   AF-A0A9D1IH39-F1
#
_cell.length_a   1.000
_cell.length_b   1.000
_cell.length_c   1.000
_cell.angle_alpha   90.00
_cell.angle_beta   90.00
_cell.angle_gamma   90.00
#
_symmetry.space_group_name_H-M   'P 1'
#
loop_
_entity.id
_entity.type
_entity.pdbx_description
1 polymer ?
#
loop_
_entity_poly.entity_id
_entity_poly.type
_entity_poly.pdbx_seq_one_letter_code
_entity_poly.pdbx_strand_id
1 'polypeptide(L)'
;MQTDNKEKNEAPTVKLVRFDLADLSVLNELFEVVLYDVVRRSNMVSSGQLKQEEAIAMDKQSAAFLSAVLAGKNEQFISKPYWTGDPLAGYLKLYMKERFEKVGVHENQLSDTRAVLQAAAFEFICDVYSLMKQFAKKQTAEGFQEEAKRLCLMWAERMLGRKESDPIEF
;
A
#
# COMPACT_ATOMS: atom_id res chain seq x y z
N MET A 1 4.54 30.10 55.63
CA MET A 1 4.93 30.11 54.21
C MET A 1 5.11 28.65 53.79
N GLN A 2 4.04 28.03 53.30
CA GLN A 2 4.07 26.69 52.72
C GLN A 2 4.47 26.86 51.26
N THR A 3 5.57 26.23 50.85
CA THR A 3 5.99 26.15 49.45
C THR A 3 5.37 24.91 48.84
N ASP A 4 4.46 25.12 47.89
CA ASP A 4 3.85 24.11 47.03
C ASP A 4 4.92 23.36 46.23
N ASN A 5 5.07 22.06 46.48
CA ASN A 5 5.77 21.14 45.60
C ASN A 5 4.84 20.80 44.42
N LYS A 6 5.02 21.46 43.28
CA LYS A 6 4.46 21.01 42.00
C LYS A 6 5.26 19.81 41.51
N GLU A 7 4.75 18.60 41.76
CA GLU A 7 5.16 17.40 41.04
C GLU A 7 4.85 17.60 39.54
N LYS A 8 5.90 17.77 38.74
CA LYS A 8 5.82 17.68 37.28
C LYS A 8 5.63 16.20 36.93
N ASN A 9 4.39 15.82 36.61
CA ASN A 9 4.12 14.61 35.86
C ASN A 9 4.66 14.77 34.43
N GLU A 10 5.92 14.45 34.21
CA GLU A 10 6.45 14.20 32.88
C GLU A 10 5.90 12.85 32.40
N ALA A 11 4.87 12.90 31.56
CA ALA A 11 4.38 11.71 30.86
C ALA A 11 5.54 11.08 30.08
N PRO A 12 5.72 9.74 30.11
CA PRO A 12 6.79 9.09 29.37
C PRO A 12 6.63 9.40 27.88
N THR A 13 7.61 10.09 27.31
CA THR A 13 7.69 10.38 25.89
C THR A 13 7.95 9.06 25.18
N VAL A 14 6.89 8.38 24.74
CA VAL A 14 7.01 7.20 23.87
C VAL A 14 7.64 7.70 22.57
N LYS A 15 8.93 7.45 22.37
CA LYS A 15 9.57 7.67 21.07
C LYS A 15 8.84 6.78 20.06
N LEU A 16 8.02 7.40 19.21
CA LEU A 16 7.48 6.71 18.05
C LEU A 16 8.65 6.24 17.18
N VAL A 17 8.79 4.92 17.01
CA VAL A 17 9.63 4.36 15.97
C VAL A 17 9.02 4.80 14.64
N ARG A 18 9.82 5.47 13.80
CA ARG A 18 9.39 5.90 12.47
C ARG A 18 10.12 5.07 11.42
N PHE A 19 9.40 4.69 10.37
CA PHE A 19 9.91 3.84 9.30
C PHE A 19 10.25 4.66 8.06
N ASP A 20 11.43 4.47 7.47
CA ASP A 20 11.89 5.27 6.32
C ASP A 20 11.37 4.70 5.00
N LEU A 21 10.59 5.50 4.26
CA LEU A 21 10.07 5.11 2.94
C LEU A 21 11.15 5.12 1.84
N ALA A 22 12.38 5.58 2.12
CA ALA A 22 13.51 5.36 1.23
C ALA A 22 14.06 3.93 1.33
N ASP A 23 13.76 3.20 2.41
CA ASP A 23 14.15 1.82 2.63
C ASP A 23 13.21 0.88 1.86
N LEU A 24 13.81 0.03 1.02
CA LEU A 24 13.07 -0.95 0.24
C LEU A 24 12.41 -2.01 1.13
N SER A 25 13.05 -2.40 2.23
CA SER A 25 12.50 -3.40 3.15
C SER A 25 11.22 -2.90 3.83
N VAL A 26 11.22 -1.64 4.28
CA VAL A 26 10.05 -0.98 4.86
C VAL A 26 8.88 -0.93 3.87
N LEU A 27 9.13 -0.54 2.62
CA LEU A 27 8.09 -0.51 1.60
C LEU A 27 7.60 -1.92 1.25
N ASN A 28 8.51 -2.89 1.15
CA ASN A 28 8.14 -4.28 0.90
C ASN A 28 7.23 -4.83 2.01
N GLU A 29 7.60 -4.65 3.28
CA GLU A 29 6.78 -5.06 4.43
C GLU A 29 5.43 -4.34 4.45
N LEU A 30 5.38 -3.05 4.10
CA LEU A 30 4.12 -2.31 3.97
C LEU A 30 3.19 -2.94 2.93
N PHE A 31 3.73 -3.34 1.78
CA PHE A 31 2.96 -4.04 0.75
C PHE A 31 2.56 -5.45 1.19
N GLU A 32 3.41 -6.18 1.91
CA GLU A 32 3.09 -7.51 2.46
C GLU A 32 1.93 -7.45 3.46
N VAL A 33 1.89 -6.44 4.33
CA VAL A 33 0.78 -6.22 5.26
C VAL A 33 -0.53 -6.01 4.51
N VAL A 34 -0.52 -5.17 3.47
CA VAL A 34 -1.74 -4.93 2.67
C VAL A 34 -2.13 -6.18 1.88
N LEU A 35 -1.18 -6.93 1.32
CA LEU A 35 -1.43 -8.21 0.66
C LEU A 35 -2.10 -9.19 1.61
N TYR A 36 -1.56 -9.36 2.81
CA TYR A 36 -2.11 -10.24 3.84
C TYR A 36 -3.56 -9.86 4.15
N ASP A 37 -3.82 -8.57 4.31
CA ASP A 37 -5.15 -8.05 4.60
C ASP A 37 -6.15 -8.28 3.47
N VAL A 38 -5.74 -8.14 2.20
CA VAL A 38 -6.57 -8.46 1.02
C VAL A 38 -6.89 -9.96 0.99
N VAL A 39 -5.88 -10.82 1.16
CA VAL A 39 -6.06 -12.29 1.18
C VAL A 39 -7.01 -12.70 2.30
N ARG A 40 -6.81 -12.15 3.50
CA ARG A 40 -7.67 -12.41 4.66
C ARG A 40 -9.12 -12.01 4.38
N ARG A 41 -9.35 -10.81 3.81
CA ARG A 41 -10.70 -10.35 3.43
C ARG A 41 -11.33 -11.28 2.39
N SER A 42 -10.60 -11.66 1.36
CA SER A 42 -11.10 -12.58 0.33
C SER A 42 -11.54 -13.91 0.93
N ASN A 43 -10.76 -14.45 1.87
CA ASN A 43 -11.14 -15.66 2.61
C ASN A 43 -12.42 -15.45 3.42
N MET A 44 -12.54 -14.34 4.15
CA MET A 44 -13.75 -14.03 4.92
C MET A 44 -15.01 -13.90 4.04
N VAL A 45 -14.87 -13.33 2.84
CA VAL A 45 -15.95 -13.27 1.85
C VAL A 45 -16.32 -14.69 1.39
N SER A 46 -15.32 -15.51 1.05
CA SER A 46 -15.55 -16.89 0.60
C SER A 46 -16.22 -17.77 1.66
N SER A 47 -15.96 -17.51 2.94
CA SER A 47 -16.57 -18.23 4.07
C SER A 47 -17.90 -17.60 4.55
N GLY A 48 -18.41 -16.58 3.87
CA GLY A 48 -19.66 -15.89 4.22
C GLY A 48 -19.60 -15.05 5.50
N GLN A 49 -18.40 -14.76 6.01
CA GLN A 49 -18.17 -13.94 7.22
C GLN A 49 -18.15 -12.44 6.93
N LEU A 50 -17.98 -12.04 5.65
CA LEU A 50 -17.93 -10.66 5.20
C LEU A 50 -18.70 -10.53 3.88
N LYS A 51 -19.48 -9.47 3.69
CA LYS A 51 -20.14 -9.23 2.40
C LYS A 51 -19.14 -8.70 1.37
N GLN A 52 -19.41 -8.96 0.10
CA GLN A 52 -18.54 -8.50 -0.98
C GLN A 52 -18.45 -6.97 -1.03
N GLU A 53 -19.55 -6.26 -0.79
CA GLU A 53 -19.60 -4.80 -0.79
C GLU A 53 -18.76 -4.21 0.36
N GLU A 54 -18.76 -4.86 1.51
CA GLU A 54 -17.95 -4.48 2.67
C GLU A 54 -16.46 -4.69 2.38
N ALA A 55 -16.09 -5.82 1.76
CA ALA A 55 -14.72 -6.08 1.34
C ALA A 55 -14.21 -5.01 0.35
N ILE A 56 -15.03 -4.63 -0.64
CA ILE A 56 -14.69 -3.56 -1.59
C ILE A 56 -14.48 -2.22 -0.87
N ALA A 57 -15.30 -1.90 0.13
CA ALA A 57 -15.12 -0.69 0.92
C ALA A 57 -13.80 -0.72 1.71
N MET A 58 -13.43 -1.87 2.29
CA MET A 58 -12.17 -2.06 3.00
C MET A 58 -10.94 -2.02 2.07
N ASP A 59 -11.06 -2.52 0.83
CA ASP A 59 -10.01 -2.41 -0.18
C ASP A 59 -9.76 -0.94 -0.56
N LYS A 60 -10.83 -0.15 -0.72
CA LYS A 60 -10.70 1.31 -0.94
C LYS A 60 -10.04 2.01 0.24
N GLN A 61 -10.32 1.59 1.48
CA GLN A 61 -9.65 2.11 2.67
C GLN A 61 -8.16 1.74 2.70
N SER A 62 -7.81 0.51 2.32
CA SER A 62 -6.42 0.05 2.22
C SER A 62 -5.65 0.87 1.18
N ALA A 63 -6.24 1.12 0.01
CA ALA A 63 -5.66 1.98 -1.02
C ALA A 63 -5.51 3.44 -0.56
N ALA A 64 -6.50 3.97 0.17
CA ALA A 64 -6.42 5.32 0.75
C ALA A 64 -5.32 5.43 1.81
N PHE A 65 -5.13 4.39 2.63
CA PHE A 65 -4.05 4.31 3.61
C PHE A 65 -2.68 4.32 2.91
N LEU A 66 -2.45 3.41 1.95
CA LEU A 66 -1.20 3.37 1.17
C LEU A 66 -0.93 4.70 0.47
N SER A 67 -1.95 5.30 -0.15
CA SER A 67 -1.86 6.63 -0.76
C SER A 67 -1.42 7.70 0.24
N ALA A 68 -1.97 7.70 1.46
CA ALA A 68 -1.58 8.66 2.51
C ALA A 68 -0.13 8.45 2.96
N VAL A 69 0.33 7.21 3.10
CA VAL A 69 1.73 6.88 3.43
C VAL A 69 2.66 7.37 2.32
N LEU A 70 2.37 7.01 1.06
CA LEU A 70 3.16 7.39 -0.12
C LEU A 70 3.13 8.91 -0.42
N ALA A 71 2.08 9.61 0.01
CA ALA A 71 2.00 11.06 -0.03
C ALA A 71 2.77 11.74 1.11
N GLY A 72 3.39 10.98 2.01
CA GLY A 72 4.12 11.50 3.16
C GLY A 72 3.22 12.11 4.25
N LYS A 73 1.94 11.72 4.30
CA LYS A 73 0.93 12.25 5.22
C LYS A 73 0.74 11.38 6.47
N ASN A 74 1.46 10.25 6.58
CA ASN A 74 1.40 9.37 7.74
C ASN A 74 2.61 9.62 8.65
N GLU A 75 2.35 10.03 9.89
CA GLU A 75 3.38 10.40 10.87
C GLU A 75 4.29 9.24 11.30
N GLN A 76 3.82 7.99 11.18
CA GLN A 76 4.62 6.79 11.47
C GLN A 76 5.74 6.57 10.45
N PHE A 77 5.68 7.22 9.30
CA PHE A 77 6.65 7.06 8.23
C PHE A 77 7.47 8.34 8.03
N ILE A 78 8.75 8.17 7.69
CA ILE A 78 9.62 9.22 7.19
C ILE A 78 9.53 9.18 5.67
N SER A 79 9.05 10.26 5.08
CA SER A 79 8.90 10.39 3.64
C SER A 79 10.27 10.41 2.95
N LYS A 80 10.41 9.71 1.81
CA LYS A 80 11.58 9.84 0.95
C LYS A 80 11.64 11.27 0.40
N PRO A 81 12.67 12.07 0.75
CA PRO A 81 12.76 13.46 0.32
C PRO A 81 12.69 13.60 -1.20
N TYR A 82 11.94 14.59 -1.67
CA TYR A 82 11.79 14.94 -3.09
C TYR A 82 11.16 13.87 -4.00
N TRP A 83 10.71 12.74 -3.44
CA TRP A 83 10.10 11.65 -4.22
C TRP A 83 8.63 11.43 -3.89
N THR A 84 8.25 11.42 -2.61
CA THR A 84 6.84 11.23 -2.20
C THR A 84 5.93 12.36 -2.66
N GLY A 85 4.62 12.10 -2.78
CA GLY A 85 3.63 13.11 -3.18
C GLY A 85 3.66 13.37 -4.69
N ASP A 86 3.64 14.65 -5.09
CA ASP A 86 3.50 15.07 -6.49
C ASP A 86 4.54 14.44 -7.44
N PRO A 87 5.84 14.30 -7.09
CA PRO A 87 6.81 13.66 -7.97
C PRO A 87 6.49 12.18 -8.24
N LEU A 88 6.19 11.40 -7.21
CA LEU A 88 5.78 9.99 -7.35
C LEU A 88 4.47 9.89 -8.13
N ALA A 89 3.47 10.74 -7.84
CA ALA A 89 2.22 10.75 -8.58
C ALA A 89 2.45 11.06 -10.07
N GLY A 90 3.26 12.06 -10.40
CA GLY A 90 3.62 12.39 -11.78
C GLY A 90 4.29 11.21 -12.49
N TYR A 91 5.23 10.54 -11.83
CA TYR A 91 5.86 9.33 -12.33
C TYR A 91 4.84 8.21 -12.59
N LEU A 92 4.01 7.87 -11.60
CA LEU A 92 3.04 6.78 -11.71
C LEU A 92 1.96 7.06 -12.76
N LYS A 93 1.53 8.32 -12.90
CA LYS A 93 0.57 8.72 -13.93
C LYS A 93 1.08 8.42 -15.33
N LEU A 94 2.37 8.62 -15.58
CA LEU A 94 3.01 8.29 -16.86
C LEU A 94 3.26 6.78 -16.99
N TYR A 95 3.87 6.19 -15.95
CA TYR A 95 4.29 4.79 -15.96
C TYR A 95 3.12 3.81 -16.04
N MET A 96 2.01 4.11 -15.35
CA MET A 96 0.84 3.23 -15.25
C MET A 96 -0.32 3.65 -16.16
N LYS A 97 -0.09 4.56 -17.11
CA LYS A 97 -1.14 5.11 -17.97
C LYS A 97 -2.01 4.03 -18.60
N GLU A 98 -1.38 3.06 -19.27
CA GLU A 98 -2.09 1.97 -19.94
C GLU A 98 -2.87 1.09 -18.95
N ARG A 99 -2.32 0.86 -17.76
CA ARG A 99 -3.00 0.11 -16.70
C ARG A 99 -4.27 0.82 -16.24
N PHE A 100 -4.17 2.12 -15.97
CA PHE A 100 -5.33 2.93 -15.58
C PHE A 100 -6.41 2.95 -16.67
N GLU A 101 -6.01 3.13 -17.93
CA GLU A 101 -6.96 3.11 -19.06
C GLU A 101 -7.65 1.75 -19.21
N LYS A 102 -6.92 0.64 -19.04
CA LYS A 102 -7.46 -0.74 -19.12
C LYS A 102 -8.56 -1.01 -18.09
N VAL A 103 -8.50 -0.37 -16.93
CA VAL A 103 -9.50 -0.52 -15.86
C VAL A 103 -10.52 0.62 -15.82
N GLY A 104 -10.54 1.47 -16.85
CA GLY A 104 -11.52 2.57 -16.99
C GLY A 104 -11.26 3.77 -16.06
N VAL A 105 -10.04 3.92 -15.55
CA VAL A 105 -9.63 5.11 -14.80
C VAL A 105 -9.19 6.17 -15.81
N HIS A 106 -9.99 7.22 -15.94
CA HIS A 106 -9.77 8.28 -16.92
C HIS A 106 -8.98 9.47 -16.35
N GLU A 107 -8.38 10.29 -17.22
CA GLU A 107 -7.54 11.43 -16.78
C GLU A 107 -8.25 12.42 -15.86
N ASN A 108 -9.56 12.61 -16.01
CA ASN A 108 -10.37 13.48 -15.15
C ASN A 108 -10.49 12.96 -13.70
N GLN A 109 -10.30 11.66 -13.49
CA GLN A 109 -10.23 11.02 -12.17
C GLN A 109 -8.81 11.02 -11.61
N LEU A 110 -7.81 11.36 -12.42
CA LEU A 110 -6.38 11.48 -12.06
C LEU A 110 -5.95 12.96 -12.01
N SER A 111 -6.83 13.79 -11.44
CA SER A 111 -6.72 15.25 -11.45
C SER A 111 -5.78 15.80 -10.38
N ASP A 112 -5.54 15.05 -9.30
CA ASP A 112 -4.62 15.44 -8.23
C ASP A 112 -3.75 14.27 -7.74
N THR A 113 -2.72 14.62 -6.96
CA THR A 113 -1.74 13.69 -6.40
C THR A 113 -2.38 12.57 -5.59
N ARG A 114 -3.39 12.89 -4.77
CA ARG A 114 -4.04 11.88 -3.93
C ARG A 114 -4.77 10.88 -4.81
N ALA A 115 -5.48 11.35 -5.83
CA ALA A 115 -6.25 10.52 -6.73
C ALA A 115 -5.34 9.56 -7.51
N VAL A 116 -4.20 10.05 -8.01
CA VAL A 116 -3.20 9.20 -8.68
C VAL A 116 -2.62 8.15 -7.75
N LEU A 117 -2.16 8.55 -6.56
CA LEU A 117 -1.57 7.61 -5.59
C LEU A 117 -2.59 6.57 -5.11
N GLN A 118 -3.85 6.96 -4.95
CA GLN A 118 -4.92 6.04 -4.55
C GLN A 118 -5.28 5.09 -5.68
N ALA A 119 -5.31 5.54 -6.94
CA ALA A 119 -5.50 4.67 -8.09
C ALA A 119 -4.36 3.66 -8.22
N ALA A 120 -3.10 4.10 -8.08
CA ALA A 120 -1.94 3.21 -8.09
C ALA A 120 -1.96 2.19 -6.94
N ALA A 121 -2.31 2.62 -5.72
CA ALA A 121 -2.45 1.72 -4.58
C ALA A 121 -3.61 0.72 -4.75
N PHE A 122 -4.68 1.10 -5.44
CA PHE A 122 -5.77 0.19 -5.76
C PHE A 122 -5.36 -0.83 -6.84
N GLU A 123 -4.54 -0.45 -7.81
CA GLU A 123 -3.97 -1.37 -8.79
C GLU A 123 -3.10 -2.46 -8.14
N PHE A 124 -2.38 -2.16 -7.05
CA PHE A 124 -1.71 -3.19 -6.25
C PHE A 124 -2.71 -4.22 -5.70
N ILE A 125 -3.84 -3.76 -5.15
CA ILE A 125 -4.89 -4.65 -4.64
C ILE A 125 -5.47 -5.51 -5.77
N CYS A 126 -5.68 -4.94 -6.95
CA CYS A 126 -6.09 -5.68 -8.15
C CYS A 126 -5.07 -6.77 -8.53
N ASP A 127 -3.77 -6.48 -8.44
CA ASP A 127 -2.72 -7.48 -8.70
C ASP A 127 -2.74 -8.62 -7.67
N VAL A 128 -3.02 -8.32 -6.39
CA VAL A 128 -3.18 -9.36 -5.37
C VAL A 128 -4.37 -10.28 -5.72
N TYR A 129 -5.52 -9.73 -6.12
CA TYR A 129 -6.65 -10.56 -6.55
C TYR A 129 -6.35 -11.35 -7.83
N SER A 130 -5.63 -10.77 -8.78
CA SER A 130 -5.20 -11.47 -10.00
C SER A 130 -4.29 -12.64 -9.66
N LEU A 131 -3.35 -12.45 -8.74
CA LEU A 131 -2.48 -13.50 -8.23
C LEU A 131 -3.28 -14.62 -7.54
N MET A 132 -4.19 -14.26 -6.63
CA MET A 132 -5.08 -15.23 -5.97
C MET A 132 -5.87 -16.05 -6.98
N LYS A 133 -6.40 -15.41 -8.03
CA LYS A 133 -7.17 -16.09 -9.09
C LYS A 133 -6.31 -17.05 -9.91
N GLN A 134 -5.04 -16.71 -10.16
CA GLN A 134 -4.11 -17.62 -10.84
C GLN A 134 -3.82 -18.87 -9.98
N PHE A 135 -3.60 -18.69 -8.68
CA PHE A 135 -3.24 -19.78 -7.77
C PHE A 135 -4.41 -20.61 -7.27
N ALA A 136 -5.63 -20.07 -7.26
CA ALA A 136 -6.86 -20.84 -7.04
C ALA A 136 -6.99 -22.02 -8.02
N LYS A 137 -6.38 -21.92 -9.21
CA LYS A 137 -6.36 -22.99 -10.22
C LYS A 137 -5.18 -23.96 -10.08
N LYS A 138 -4.09 -23.57 -9.41
CA LYS A 138 -2.81 -24.32 -9.36
C LYS A 138 -2.61 -25.15 -8.08
N GLN A 139 -3.38 -24.88 -7.02
CA GLN A 139 -3.39 -25.61 -5.73
C GLN A 139 -2.04 -25.72 -4.97
N THR A 140 -1.07 -24.83 -5.19
CA THR A 140 0.19 -24.82 -4.42
C THR A 140 0.29 -23.59 -3.52
N ALA A 141 0.24 -23.79 -2.20
CA ALA A 141 0.39 -22.73 -1.21
C ALA A 141 1.79 -22.10 -1.24
N GLU A 142 2.82 -22.93 -1.42
CA GLU A 142 4.22 -22.49 -1.53
C GLU A 142 4.42 -21.58 -2.75
N GLY A 143 3.86 -21.96 -3.90
CA GLY A 143 3.94 -21.14 -5.11
C GLY A 143 3.23 -19.78 -4.95
N PHE A 144 2.09 -19.74 -4.25
CA PHE A 144 1.43 -18.46 -3.95
C PHE A 144 2.30 -17.58 -3.05
N GLN A 145 2.93 -18.15 -2.02
CA GLN A 145 3.79 -17.40 -1.11
C GLN A 145 5.01 -16.79 -1.82
N GLU A 146 5.63 -17.54 -2.73
CA GLU A 146 6.77 -17.07 -3.51
C GLU A 146 6.37 -15.90 -4.43
N GLU A 147 5.30 -16.08 -5.22
CA GLU A 147 4.81 -15.02 -6.10
C GLU A 147 4.27 -13.81 -5.35
N ALA A 148 3.66 -14.00 -4.18
CA ALA A 148 3.19 -12.90 -3.33
C ALA A 148 4.35 -12.01 -2.86
N LYS A 149 5.48 -12.62 -2.45
CA LYS A 149 6.69 -11.87 -2.09
C LYS A 149 7.29 -11.13 -3.28
N ARG A 150 7.35 -11.78 -4.45
CA ARG A 150 7.80 -11.16 -5.70
C ARG A 150 6.92 -9.96 -6.06
N LEU A 151 5.60 -10.08 -5.90
CA LEU A 151 4.64 -9.01 -6.15
C LEU A 151 4.88 -7.80 -5.24
N CYS A 152 5.03 -8.02 -3.94
CA CYS A 152 5.31 -6.96 -2.96
C CYS A 152 6.62 -6.24 -3.26
N LEU A 153 7.68 -6.99 -3.61
CA LEU A 153 8.99 -6.43 -3.95
C LEU A 153 8.91 -5.56 -5.21
N MET A 154 8.29 -6.06 -6.28
CA MET A 154 8.09 -5.32 -7.53
C MET A 154 7.38 -3.98 -7.26
N TRP A 155 6.30 -4.00 -6.47
CA TRP A 155 5.56 -2.78 -6.13
C TRP A 155 6.37 -1.83 -5.24
N ALA A 156 7.16 -2.33 -4.30
CA ALA A 156 8.06 -1.51 -3.48
C ALA A 156 9.14 -0.82 -4.34
N GLU A 157 9.75 -1.54 -5.28
CA GLU A 157 10.72 -0.99 -6.24
C GLU A 157 10.08 0.07 -7.14
N ARG A 158 8.89 -0.21 -7.67
CA ARG A 158 8.10 0.74 -8.47
C ARG A 158 7.82 2.03 -7.70
N MET A 159 7.39 1.91 -6.44
CA MET A 159 7.13 3.07 -5.58
C MET A 159 8.39 3.87 -5.23
N LEU A 160 9.57 3.28 -5.38
CA LEU A 160 10.85 3.97 -5.22
C LEU A 160 11.40 4.57 -6.52
N GLY A 161 10.73 4.35 -7.66
CA GLY A 161 11.22 4.71 -8.98
C GLY A 161 12.44 3.90 -9.40
N ARG A 162 12.61 2.70 -8.82
CA ARG A 162 13.69 1.78 -9.17
C ARG A 162 13.25 0.91 -10.35
N LYS A 163 14.23 0.38 -11.08
CA LYS A 163 13.97 -0.68 -12.05
C LYS A 163 13.55 -1.93 -11.28
N GLU A 164 12.41 -2.51 -11.66
CA GLU A 164 11.90 -3.75 -11.09
C GLU A 164 12.90 -4.88 -11.37
N SER A 165 13.29 -5.58 -10.32
CA SER A 165 14.27 -6.67 -10.36
C SER A 165 13.70 -7.94 -10.96
N ASP A 166 12.42 -8.20 -10.69
CA ASP A 166 11.73 -9.43 -11.09
C ASP A 166 10.22 -9.18 -11.30
N PRO A 167 9.83 -8.57 -12.45
CA PRO A 167 8.47 -8.12 -12.68
C PRO A 167 7.49 -9.28 -12.90
N ILE A 168 6.26 -9.10 -12.41
CA ILE A 168 5.13 -10.02 -12.63
C ILE A 168 4.16 -9.40 -13.63
N GLU A 169 3.75 -10.19 -14.63
CA GLU A 169 2.79 -9.80 -15.67
C GLU A 169 1.47 -10.58 -15.52
N PHE A 170 0.34 -9.89 -15.69
CA PHE A 170 -1.03 -10.42 -15.52
C PHE A 170 -1.90 -10.26 -16.78
#